data_AF-A0A3R7YCN9-F1
#
_entry.id   AF-A0A3R7YCN9-F1
#
_cell.length_a   1.000
_cell.length_b   1.000
_cell.length_c   1.000
_cell.angle_alpha   90.00
_cell.angle_beta   90.00
_cell.angle_gamma   90.00
#
_symmetry.space_group_name_H-M   'P 1'
#
loop_
_entity.id
_entity.type
_entity.pdbx_description
1 polymer ?
#
loop_
_entity_poly.entity_id
_entity_poly.type
_entity_poly.pdbx_seq_one_letter_code
_entity_poly.pdbx_strand_id
1 'polypeptide(L)'
;LAISRRGLGRRPLISGLLALPPFNGISKEDADRILDHLFSEGYLAMDGDLVTLGSSAERELFRYHGLPLCSVIPDIRGYRATTPEGEFVGTLDPLFAGSAAHGFTLAGRSWRVLARDDERRSLLVVPMQREASRPFWTGGGRHGISHLLAGAAGRIARQREPDLPLAEEVQDAIRDAVSTWPAGCECDEIVILAEPMAEGSWVSAWTFLGDHLNATLACLLRYLLPSNWAVESSFSSVTVAVPGFVEPAAGEEAVSVALLQIRDLSIDELAAMLPELPPDTWRLGSYLPRAIRQRMAAVDSYHLPSVIAALQDRYHPCF
;
A
#
# COMPACT_ATOMS: atom_id res chain seq x y z
N LEU A 1 14.50 -20.76 -19.41
CA LEU A 1 15.18 -20.55 -20.71
C LEU A 1 16.68 -20.22 -20.61
N ALA A 2 17.38 -20.55 -19.51
CA ALA A 2 18.85 -20.58 -19.46
C ALA A 2 19.44 -21.84 -18.77
N ILE A 3 18.61 -22.62 -18.08
CA ILE A 3 19.06 -23.78 -17.28
C ILE A 3 19.15 -25.08 -18.11
N SER A 4 18.64 -25.12 -19.35
CA SER A 4 18.57 -26.37 -20.13
C SER A 4 19.76 -26.64 -21.06
N ARG A 5 20.74 -25.73 -21.18
CA ARG A 5 21.91 -25.94 -22.06
C ARG A 5 23.19 -25.38 -21.44
N ARG A 6 23.86 -26.25 -20.67
CA ARG A 6 25.07 -25.99 -19.84
C ARG A 6 24.77 -25.03 -18.69
N GLY A 7 24.99 -25.47 -17.45
CA GLY A 7 24.91 -24.58 -16.29
C GLY A 7 25.75 -23.32 -16.52
N LEU A 8 25.29 -22.19 -15.99
CA LEU A 8 26.04 -20.94 -16.03
C LEU A 8 26.74 -20.75 -14.70
N GLY A 9 28.01 -20.32 -14.73
CA GLY A 9 28.62 -19.78 -13.51
C GLY A 9 27.97 -18.47 -13.10
N ARG A 10 28.17 -18.07 -11.84
CA ARG A 10 27.54 -16.88 -11.25
C ARG A 10 27.74 -15.61 -12.09
N ARG A 11 28.98 -15.33 -12.52
CA ARG A 11 29.30 -14.13 -13.32
C ARG A 11 28.59 -14.13 -14.68
N PRO A 12 28.69 -15.19 -15.51
CA PRO A 12 27.89 -15.32 -16.73
C PRO A 12 26.39 -15.20 -16.51
N LEU A 13 25.86 -15.75 -15.40
CA LEU A 13 24.44 -15.66 -15.07
C LEU A 13 24.01 -14.20 -14.84
N ILE A 14 24.72 -13.46 -13.98
CA ILE A 14 24.42 -12.04 -13.72
C ILE A 14 24.53 -11.23 -15.01
N SER A 15 25.63 -11.41 -15.76
CA SER A 15 25.83 -10.68 -17.02
C SER A 15 24.73 -10.99 -18.04
N GLY A 16 24.28 -12.24 -18.11
CA GLY A 16 23.20 -12.64 -19.01
C GLY A 16 21.85 -12.09 -18.58
N LEU A 17 21.56 -12.06 -17.27
CA LEU A 17 20.34 -11.49 -16.72
C LEU A 17 20.27 -9.98 -16.97
N LEU A 18 21.32 -9.23 -16.61
CA LEU A 18 21.37 -7.78 -16.75
C LEU A 18 21.41 -7.32 -18.22
N ALA A 19 21.75 -8.21 -19.16
CA ALA A 19 21.64 -7.93 -20.59
C ALA A 19 20.21 -7.98 -21.12
N LEU A 20 19.26 -8.56 -20.37
CA LEU A 20 17.86 -8.60 -20.76
C LEU A 20 17.19 -7.24 -20.48
N PRO A 21 16.41 -6.68 -21.42
CA PRO A 21 15.77 -5.38 -21.23
C PRO A 21 14.98 -5.20 -19.92
N PRO A 22 14.23 -6.21 -19.42
CA PRO A 22 13.50 -6.08 -18.16
C PRO A 22 14.38 -5.93 -16.90
N PHE A 23 15.67 -6.28 -16.97
CA PHE A 23 16.56 -6.35 -15.81
C PHE A 23 17.75 -5.40 -15.89
N ASN A 24 17.89 -4.65 -16.98
CA ASN A 24 19.06 -3.78 -17.21
C ASN A 24 19.13 -2.57 -16.25
N GLY A 25 18.03 -2.26 -15.54
CA GLY A 25 17.98 -1.24 -14.49
C GLY A 25 18.42 -1.75 -13.10
N ILE A 26 18.63 -3.06 -12.93
CA ILE A 26 19.08 -3.64 -11.66
C ILE A 26 20.59 -3.45 -11.56
N SER A 27 21.06 -2.89 -10.44
CA SER A 27 22.50 -2.75 -10.19
C SER A 27 23.17 -4.11 -10.06
N LYS A 28 24.44 -4.23 -10.44
CA LYS A 28 25.18 -5.48 -10.28
C LYS A 28 25.25 -5.92 -8.81
N GLU A 29 25.41 -4.97 -7.90
CA GLU A 29 25.40 -5.18 -6.46
C GLU A 29 24.07 -5.79 -5.99
N ASP A 30 22.94 -5.29 -6.48
CA ASP A 30 21.62 -5.83 -6.13
C ASP A 30 21.37 -7.20 -6.73
N ALA A 31 21.81 -7.43 -7.97
CA ALA A 31 21.76 -8.76 -8.58
C ALA A 31 22.58 -9.78 -7.77
N ASP A 32 23.77 -9.40 -7.31
CA ASP A 32 24.60 -10.22 -6.43
C ASP A 32 23.89 -10.50 -5.09
N ARG A 33 23.29 -9.49 -4.44
CA ARG A 33 22.53 -9.66 -3.19
C ARG A 33 21.32 -10.59 -3.34
N ILE A 34 20.60 -10.51 -4.46
CA ILE A 34 19.48 -11.41 -4.75
C ILE A 34 19.99 -12.84 -4.87
N LEU A 35 21.08 -13.06 -5.62
CA LEU A 35 21.64 -14.41 -5.75
C LEU A 35 22.11 -14.95 -4.41
N ASP A 36 22.80 -14.16 -3.59
CA ASP A 36 23.27 -14.58 -2.26
C ASP A 36 22.12 -15.01 -1.36
N HIS A 37 21.02 -14.26 -1.37
CA HIS A 37 19.79 -14.61 -0.66
C HIS A 37 19.18 -15.92 -1.19
N LEU A 38 19.13 -16.11 -2.51
CA LEU A 38 18.62 -17.36 -3.09
C LEU A 38 19.51 -18.57 -2.78
N PHE A 39 20.83 -18.39 -2.67
CA PHE A 39 21.74 -19.44 -2.20
C PHE A 39 21.54 -19.74 -0.72
N SER A 40 21.42 -18.72 0.14
CA SER A 40 21.23 -18.92 1.58
C SER A 40 19.90 -19.60 1.91
N GLU A 41 18.84 -19.29 1.16
CA GLU A 41 17.52 -19.92 1.30
C GLU A 41 17.42 -21.30 0.61
N GLY A 42 18.49 -21.76 -0.04
CA GLY A 42 18.56 -23.06 -0.70
C GLY A 42 17.74 -23.17 -1.99
N TYR A 43 17.37 -22.05 -2.61
CA TYR A 43 16.73 -22.03 -3.93
C TYR A 43 17.73 -22.18 -5.07
N LEU A 44 18.97 -21.75 -4.85
CA LEU A 44 20.10 -21.99 -5.75
C LEU A 44 21.20 -22.79 -5.03
N ALA A 45 21.96 -23.56 -5.79
CA ALA A 45 23.11 -24.30 -5.31
C ALA A 45 24.28 -24.19 -6.30
N MET A 46 25.48 -24.47 -5.81
CA MET A 46 26.69 -24.57 -6.64
C MET A 46 27.03 -26.03 -6.88
N ASP A 47 27.22 -26.42 -8.13
CA ASP A 47 27.83 -27.68 -8.55
C ASP A 47 29.15 -27.35 -9.27
N GLY A 48 30.26 -27.44 -8.52
CA GLY A 48 31.53 -26.87 -8.93
C GLY A 48 31.39 -25.36 -9.19
N ASP A 49 31.68 -24.94 -10.43
CA ASP A 49 31.57 -23.54 -10.86
C ASP A 49 30.19 -23.19 -11.45
N LEU A 50 29.26 -24.14 -11.49
CA LEU A 50 27.96 -23.98 -12.15
C LEU A 50 26.86 -23.71 -11.12
N VAL A 51 25.98 -22.75 -11.43
CA VAL A 51 24.76 -22.51 -10.66
C VAL A 51 23.70 -23.52 -11.07
N THR A 52 23.14 -24.23 -10.08
CA THR A 52 22.07 -25.23 -10.23
C THR A 52 20.88 -24.88 -9.34
N LEU A 53 19.77 -25.60 -9.52
CA LEU A 53 18.60 -25.49 -8.62
C LEU A 53 18.93 -26.11 -7.27
N GLY A 54 18.59 -25.39 -6.19
CA GLY A 54 18.71 -25.92 -4.83
C GLY A 54 17.48 -26.74 -4.41
N SER A 55 17.61 -27.46 -3.30
CA SER A 55 16.59 -28.39 -2.81
C SER A 55 15.26 -27.69 -2.44
N SER A 56 15.30 -26.44 -1.99
CA SER A 56 14.10 -25.64 -1.72
C SER A 56 13.34 -25.34 -3.01
N ALA A 57 14.05 -24.98 -4.09
CA ALA A 57 13.43 -24.75 -5.40
C ALA A 57 12.77 -26.01 -5.95
N GLU A 58 13.43 -27.16 -5.86
CA GLU A 58 12.87 -28.43 -6.33
C GLU A 58 11.56 -28.77 -5.62
N ARG A 59 11.55 -28.63 -4.28
CA ARG A 59 10.40 -28.97 -3.43
C ARG A 59 9.22 -28.03 -3.62
N GLU A 60 9.47 -26.74 -3.76
CA GLU A 60 8.43 -25.71 -3.69
C GLU A 60 7.98 -25.20 -5.06
N LEU A 61 8.92 -25.04 -6.00
CA LEU A 61 8.66 -24.45 -7.31
C LEU A 61 8.48 -25.52 -8.39
N PHE A 62 9.35 -26.53 -8.39
CA PHE A 62 9.40 -27.53 -9.46
C PHE A 62 8.57 -28.79 -9.21
N ARG A 63 8.08 -29.00 -7.98
CA ARG A 63 7.01 -29.97 -7.70
C ARG A 63 5.80 -29.79 -8.63
N TYR A 64 5.51 -28.54 -9.00
CA TYR A 64 4.45 -28.17 -9.95
C TYR A 64 5.02 -27.67 -11.27
N HIS A 65 6.15 -28.24 -11.73
CA HIS A 65 6.79 -27.92 -13.01
C HIS A 65 7.09 -26.43 -13.22
N GLY A 66 7.33 -25.66 -12.15
CA GLY A 66 7.63 -24.23 -12.24
C GLY A 66 6.40 -23.34 -12.51
N LEU A 67 5.18 -23.89 -12.53
CA LEU A 67 3.94 -23.12 -12.67
C LEU A 67 3.84 -21.92 -11.70
N PRO A 68 4.27 -22.01 -10.43
CA PRO A 68 4.24 -20.86 -9.52
C PRO A 68 5.05 -19.64 -9.98
N LEU A 69 6.05 -19.83 -10.85
CA LEU A 69 6.87 -18.76 -11.42
C LEU A 69 6.23 -18.10 -12.65
N CYS A 70 5.18 -18.71 -13.22
CA CYS A 70 4.51 -18.22 -14.42
C CYS A 70 3.40 -17.18 -14.11
N SER A 71 3.10 -16.94 -12.83
CA SER A 71 2.13 -15.93 -12.39
C SER A 71 2.82 -14.94 -11.46
N VAL A 72 2.65 -13.65 -11.76
CA VAL A 72 3.11 -12.53 -10.90
C VAL A 72 1.98 -11.93 -10.07
N ILE A 73 0.75 -12.41 -10.27
CA ILE A 73 -0.41 -11.98 -9.50
C ILE A 73 -0.30 -12.63 -8.12
N PRO A 74 -0.22 -11.84 -7.03
CA PRO A 74 -0.28 -12.39 -5.68
C PRO A 74 -1.55 -13.22 -5.53
N ASP A 75 -1.48 -14.37 -4.87
CA ASP A 75 -2.72 -15.03 -4.46
C ASP A 75 -3.46 -14.03 -3.56
N ILE A 76 -4.67 -13.62 -3.92
CA ILE A 76 -5.53 -12.87 -3.01
C ILE A 76 -5.87 -13.83 -1.88
N ARG A 77 -5.04 -13.85 -0.83
CA ARG A 77 -5.16 -14.77 0.31
C ARG A 77 -6.24 -14.27 1.26
N GLY A 78 -7.48 -14.45 0.85
CA GLY A 78 -8.62 -14.37 1.74
C GLY A 78 -8.67 -15.53 2.73
N TYR A 79 -9.59 -15.46 3.70
CA TYR A 79 -9.85 -16.50 4.68
C TYR A 79 -10.49 -17.73 4.03
N ARG A 80 -9.86 -18.89 4.15
CA ARG A 80 -10.38 -20.15 3.62
C ARG A 80 -11.51 -20.67 4.52
N ALA A 81 -12.74 -20.75 4.01
CA ALA A 81 -13.86 -21.34 4.73
C ALA A 81 -13.94 -22.86 4.46
N THR A 82 -13.93 -23.66 5.53
CA THR A 82 -14.01 -25.12 5.47
C THR A 82 -15.01 -25.67 6.48
N THR A 83 -15.68 -26.77 6.16
CA THR A 83 -16.55 -27.47 7.11
C THR A 83 -15.75 -28.35 8.08
N PRO A 84 -16.33 -28.81 9.21
CA PRO A 84 -15.69 -29.78 10.10
C PRO A 84 -15.26 -31.08 9.41
N GLU A 85 -15.93 -31.46 8.33
CA GLU A 85 -15.61 -32.62 7.50
C GLU A 85 -14.46 -32.35 6.52
N GLY A 86 -13.93 -31.13 6.49
CA GLY A 86 -12.82 -30.71 5.63
C GLY A 86 -13.23 -30.28 4.22
N GLU A 87 -14.53 -30.14 3.95
CA GLU A 87 -15.02 -29.65 2.65
C GLU A 87 -14.69 -28.17 2.48
N PHE A 88 -14.15 -27.80 1.32
CA PHE A 88 -13.86 -26.41 0.99
C PHE A 88 -15.13 -25.70 0.49
N VAL A 89 -15.56 -24.69 1.23
CA VAL A 89 -16.76 -23.90 0.91
C VAL A 89 -16.43 -22.73 -0.02
N GLY A 90 -15.28 -22.09 0.18
CA GLY A 90 -14.81 -20.94 -0.59
C GLY A 90 -13.83 -20.07 0.19
N THR A 91 -13.42 -18.95 -0.40
CA THR A 91 -12.48 -17.99 0.21
C THR A 91 -13.22 -16.69 0.51
N LEU A 92 -13.00 -16.07 1.68
CA LEU A 92 -13.59 -14.82 2.20
C LEU A 92 -12.57 -13.67 2.27
N ASP A 93 -13.01 -12.42 2.05
CA ASP A 93 -12.13 -11.27 2.11
C ASP A 93 -11.65 -11.07 3.56
N PRO A 94 -10.37 -10.73 3.83
CA PRO A 94 -9.90 -10.54 5.21
C PRO A 94 -10.71 -9.52 6.02
N LEU A 95 -11.13 -8.41 5.41
CA LEU A 95 -11.94 -7.39 6.09
C LEU A 95 -13.35 -7.90 6.34
N PHE A 96 -13.93 -8.60 5.35
CA PHE A 96 -15.24 -9.21 5.54
C PHE A 96 -15.19 -10.29 6.62
N ALA A 97 -14.20 -11.18 6.60
CA ALA A 97 -13.96 -12.22 7.61
C ALA A 97 -13.78 -11.61 9.01
N GLY A 98 -13.15 -10.43 9.09
CA GLY A 98 -13.09 -9.57 10.27
C GLY A 98 -14.47 -9.28 10.88
N SER A 99 -15.42 -8.89 10.03
CA SER A 99 -16.78 -8.50 10.41
C SER A 99 -17.78 -9.66 10.49
N ALA A 100 -17.46 -10.83 9.92
CA ALA A 100 -18.38 -11.96 9.74
C ALA A 100 -18.52 -12.87 10.98
N ALA A 101 -18.38 -12.32 12.19
CA ALA A 101 -18.26 -13.06 13.44
C ALA A 101 -19.42 -14.04 13.72
N HIS A 102 -20.62 -13.79 13.17
CA HIS A 102 -21.81 -14.60 13.43
C HIS A 102 -22.26 -15.48 12.26
N GLY A 103 -21.66 -15.30 11.07
CA GLY A 103 -22.03 -16.03 9.86
C GLY A 103 -22.09 -15.15 8.62
N PHE A 104 -22.13 -15.80 7.46
CA PHE A 104 -22.14 -15.16 6.15
C PHE A 104 -22.89 -16.00 5.12
N THR A 105 -23.28 -15.40 4.00
CA THR A 105 -23.88 -16.14 2.87
C THR A 105 -22.86 -16.32 1.75
N LEU A 106 -22.54 -17.56 1.35
CA LEU A 106 -21.62 -17.83 0.25
C LEU A 106 -22.20 -18.92 -0.66
N ALA A 107 -22.12 -18.70 -1.98
CA ALA A 107 -22.69 -19.59 -3.00
C ALA A 107 -24.20 -19.90 -2.78
N GLY A 108 -24.97 -18.90 -2.34
CA GLY A 108 -26.41 -19.03 -2.11
C GLY A 108 -26.80 -19.81 -0.85
N ARG A 109 -25.84 -20.17 0.01
CA ARG A 109 -26.06 -20.84 1.29
C ARG A 109 -25.57 -19.97 2.44
N SER A 110 -26.27 -19.99 3.58
CA SER A 110 -25.80 -19.32 4.80
C SER A 110 -24.93 -20.26 5.63
N TRP A 111 -23.84 -19.72 6.16
CA TRP A 111 -22.81 -20.42 6.91
C TRP A 111 -22.61 -19.70 8.25
N ARG A 112 -22.57 -20.47 9.33
CA ARG A 112 -22.18 -19.99 10.66
C ARG A 112 -20.69 -20.23 10.86
N VAL A 113 -19.96 -19.22 11.34
CA VAL A 113 -18.56 -19.36 11.75
C VAL A 113 -18.51 -20.02 13.12
N LEU A 114 -17.80 -21.15 13.22
CA LEU A 114 -17.53 -21.87 14.47
C LEU A 114 -16.20 -21.46 15.09
N ALA A 115 -15.17 -21.31 14.25
CA ALA A 115 -13.83 -20.95 14.68
C ALA A 115 -13.15 -20.15 13.58
N ARG A 116 -12.24 -19.28 14.02
CA ARG A 116 -11.41 -18.44 13.16
C ARG A 116 -9.96 -18.61 13.58
N ASP A 117 -9.11 -18.89 12.61
CA ASP A 117 -7.67 -18.99 12.78
C ASP A 117 -7.03 -17.93 11.87
N ASP A 118 -6.58 -16.85 12.49
CA ASP A 118 -6.00 -15.70 11.79
C ASP A 118 -4.58 -15.99 11.29
N GLU A 119 -3.85 -16.85 11.98
CA GLU A 119 -2.49 -17.26 11.60
C GLU A 119 -2.53 -18.10 10.31
N ARG A 120 -3.50 -19.02 10.21
CA ARG A 120 -3.73 -19.85 9.03
C ARG A 120 -4.70 -19.24 8.02
N ARG A 121 -5.26 -18.07 8.32
CA ARG A 121 -6.33 -17.39 7.55
C ARG A 121 -7.43 -18.37 7.16
N SER A 122 -8.03 -19.03 8.14
CA SER A 122 -9.08 -20.03 7.92
C SER A 122 -10.28 -19.83 8.84
N LEU A 123 -11.45 -20.24 8.34
CA LEU A 123 -12.72 -20.21 9.04
C LEU A 123 -13.32 -21.62 9.03
N LEU A 124 -13.60 -22.15 10.21
CA LEU A 124 -14.39 -23.36 10.36
C LEU A 124 -15.87 -22.98 10.34
N VAL A 125 -16.66 -23.56 9.44
CA VAL A 125 -18.05 -23.13 9.21
C VAL A 125 -19.04 -24.28 9.13
N VAL A 126 -20.29 -24.06 9.53
CA VAL A 126 -21.39 -25.03 9.36
C VAL A 126 -22.60 -24.39 8.70
N PRO A 127 -23.42 -25.14 7.95
CA PRO A 127 -24.65 -24.61 7.36
C PRO A 127 -25.58 -24.00 8.42
N MET A 128 -26.26 -22.90 8.07
CA MET A 128 -27.31 -22.30 8.89
C MET A 128 -28.51 -21.87 8.04
N GLN A 129 -29.69 -21.81 8.66
CA GLN A 129 -30.97 -21.52 7.99
C GLN A 129 -31.42 -20.05 8.12
N ARG A 130 -30.64 -19.20 8.81
CA ARG A 130 -30.96 -17.78 8.96
C ARG A 130 -30.24 -16.96 7.90
N GLU A 131 -30.82 -15.82 7.54
CA GLU A 131 -30.12 -14.80 6.77
C GLU A 131 -28.86 -14.35 7.51
N ALA A 132 -27.79 -14.15 6.74
CA ALA A 132 -26.49 -13.75 7.23
C ALA A 132 -25.91 -12.66 6.32
N SER A 133 -24.86 -11.99 6.76
CA SER A 133 -24.23 -10.93 6.00
C SER A 133 -23.72 -11.43 4.65
N ARG A 134 -23.99 -10.70 3.58
CA ARG A 134 -23.44 -11.00 2.27
C ARG A 134 -21.96 -10.60 2.23
N PRO A 135 -21.07 -11.46 1.72
CA PRO A 135 -19.66 -11.14 1.57
C PRO A 135 -19.51 -9.98 0.59
N PHE A 136 -18.61 -9.07 0.93
CA PHE A 136 -18.03 -8.15 -0.02
C PHE A 136 -16.60 -8.61 -0.32
N TRP A 137 -16.15 -8.35 -1.55
CA TRP A 137 -14.77 -8.53 -1.94
C TRP A 137 -14.13 -7.17 -2.04
N THR A 138 -13.00 -6.97 -1.38
CA THR A 138 -12.09 -5.85 -1.68
C THR A 138 -11.15 -6.20 -2.84
N GLY A 139 -11.59 -7.10 -3.74
CA GLY A 139 -10.84 -7.77 -4.83
C GLY A 139 -10.35 -6.82 -5.93
N GLY A 140 -9.52 -5.89 -5.55
CA GLY A 140 -9.36 -4.59 -6.18
C GLY A 140 -9.57 -3.65 -5.01
N GLY A 141 -8.48 -3.38 -4.27
CA GLY A 141 -8.55 -2.71 -2.97
C GLY A 141 -9.44 -1.47 -3.00
N ARG A 142 -9.70 -0.87 -1.85
CA ARG A 142 -10.02 0.56 -1.85
C ARG A 142 -8.82 1.28 -2.46
N HIS A 143 -8.74 1.30 -3.78
CA HIS A 143 -7.97 2.25 -4.54
C HIS A 143 -8.79 3.48 -4.26
N GLY A 144 -8.42 4.16 -3.18
CA GLY A 144 -9.03 5.42 -2.87
C GLY A 144 -8.87 6.36 -4.07
N ILE A 145 -9.46 7.53 -3.98
CA ILE A 145 -9.41 8.53 -5.03
C ILE A 145 -7.95 8.74 -5.43
N SER A 146 -7.64 8.51 -6.72
CA SER A 146 -6.29 8.65 -7.25
C SER A 146 -5.88 10.12 -7.27
N HIS A 147 -4.58 10.39 -7.38
CA HIS A 147 -4.06 11.77 -7.53
C HIS A 147 -4.74 12.53 -8.69
N LEU A 148 -5.05 11.83 -9.79
CA LEU A 148 -5.72 12.44 -10.95
C LEU A 148 -7.14 12.87 -10.61
N LEU A 149 -7.90 12.01 -9.91
CA LEU A 149 -9.27 12.29 -9.50
C LEU A 149 -9.33 13.34 -8.38
N ALA A 150 -8.41 13.27 -7.42
CA ALA A 150 -8.30 14.25 -6.34
C ALA A 150 -7.97 15.65 -6.91
N GLY A 151 -7.03 15.75 -7.84
CA GLY A 151 -6.73 16.99 -8.54
C GLY A 151 -7.91 17.51 -9.38
N ALA A 152 -8.69 16.61 -10.01
CA ALA A 152 -9.91 17.01 -10.72
C ALA A 152 -10.97 17.57 -9.76
N ALA A 153 -11.18 16.93 -8.61
CA ALA A 153 -12.09 17.44 -7.58
C ALA A 153 -11.64 18.81 -7.06
N GLY A 154 -10.34 18.99 -6.83
CA GLY A 154 -9.76 20.28 -6.43
C GLY A 154 -9.99 21.40 -7.46
N ARG A 155 -9.82 21.11 -8.76
CA ARG A 155 -10.10 22.09 -9.84
C ARG A 155 -11.58 22.50 -9.90
N ILE A 156 -12.49 21.53 -9.78
CA ILE A 156 -13.94 21.79 -9.75
C ILE A 156 -14.28 22.67 -8.53
N ALA A 157 -13.72 22.36 -7.36
CA ALA A 157 -13.94 23.15 -6.16
C ALA A 157 -13.45 24.60 -6.30
N ARG A 158 -12.32 24.83 -6.97
CA ARG A 158 -11.80 26.17 -7.28
C ARG A 158 -12.74 26.96 -8.19
N GLN A 159 -13.27 26.32 -9.23
CA GLN A 159 -14.21 26.94 -10.17
C GLN A 159 -15.56 27.27 -9.51
N ARG A 160 -15.89 26.63 -8.37
CA ARG A 160 -17.16 26.71 -7.63
C ARG A 160 -18.40 26.29 -8.43
N GLU A 161 -18.24 25.96 -9.70
CA GLU A 161 -19.26 25.42 -10.59
C GLU A 161 -18.65 24.30 -11.45
N PRO A 162 -19.35 23.17 -11.62
CA PRO A 162 -18.89 22.12 -12.51
C PRO A 162 -19.07 22.53 -13.98
N ASP A 163 -18.00 22.41 -14.79
CA ASP A 163 -18.02 22.65 -16.26
C ASP A 163 -18.84 21.61 -17.06
N LEU A 164 -19.65 20.79 -16.38
CA LEU A 164 -20.42 19.69 -16.97
C LEU A 164 -21.92 20.03 -16.97
N PRO A 165 -22.68 19.62 -18.01
CA PRO A 165 -24.12 19.83 -18.08
C PRO A 165 -24.86 18.88 -17.12
N LEU A 166 -24.72 19.13 -15.81
CA LEU A 166 -25.34 18.38 -14.74
C LEU A 166 -26.72 18.96 -14.40
N ALA A 167 -27.62 18.11 -13.89
CA ALA A 167 -28.90 18.57 -13.35
C ALA A 167 -28.68 19.52 -12.15
N GLU A 168 -29.61 20.46 -11.94
CA GLU A 168 -29.49 21.53 -10.94
C GLU A 168 -29.27 20.96 -9.53
N GLU A 169 -29.96 19.88 -9.18
CA GLU A 169 -29.85 19.22 -7.88
C GLU A 169 -28.45 18.65 -7.62
N VAL A 170 -27.76 18.20 -8.68
CA VAL A 170 -26.38 17.69 -8.59
C VAL A 170 -25.40 18.84 -8.44
N GLN A 171 -25.64 19.96 -9.13
CA GLN A 171 -24.81 21.15 -9.00
C GLN A 171 -24.91 21.74 -7.60
N ASP A 172 -26.12 21.80 -7.02
CA ASP A 172 -26.36 22.23 -5.64
C ASP A 172 -25.60 21.34 -4.64
N ALA A 173 -25.71 20.01 -4.78
CA ALA A 173 -24.98 19.09 -3.92
C ALA A 173 -23.45 19.26 -3.98
N ILE A 174 -22.90 19.57 -5.17
CA ILE A 174 -21.47 19.86 -5.34
C ILE A 174 -21.12 21.19 -4.67
N ARG A 175 -21.92 22.24 -4.87
CA ARG A 175 -21.71 23.55 -4.22
C ARG A 175 -21.72 23.43 -2.70
N ASP A 176 -22.69 22.71 -2.15
CA ASP A 176 -22.80 22.47 -0.72
C ASP A 176 -21.55 21.74 -0.19
N ALA A 177 -21.11 20.68 -0.88
CA ALA A 177 -19.90 19.96 -0.50
C ALA A 177 -18.65 20.86 -0.52
N VAL A 178 -18.47 21.66 -1.57
CA VAL A 178 -17.33 22.58 -1.71
C VAL A 178 -17.38 23.70 -0.67
N SER A 179 -18.57 24.14 -0.27
CA SER A 179 -18.74 25.20 0.74
C SER A 179 -18.24 24.81 2.14
N THR A 180 -18.11 23.51 2.41
CA THR A 180 -17.55 22.99 3.68
C THR A 180 -16.03 23.09 3.76
N TRP A 181 -15.35 23.36 2.64
CA TRP A 181 -13.89 23.41 2.63
C TRP A 181 -13.38 24.76 3.16
N PRO A 182 -12.26 24.77 3.90
CA PRO A 182 -11.68 26.01 4.41
C PRO A 182 -11.31 26.99 3.28
N ALA A 183 -11.45 28.28 3.55
CA ALA A 183 -11.00 29.31 2.63
C ALA A 183 -9.47 29.24 2.44
N GLY A 184 -9.01 29.41 1.20
CA GLY A 184 -7.57 29.35 0.86
C GLY A 184 -7.06 27.95 0.50
N CYS A 185 -7.92 26.91 0.55
CA CYS A 185 -7.56 25.60 0.00
C CYS A 185 -7.44 25.67 -1.53
N GLU A 186 -6.24 25.47 -2.04
CA GLU A 186 -5.97 25.39 -3.48
C GLU A 186 -5.51 23.99 -3.88
N CYS A 187 -5.82 23.58 -5.11
CA CYS A 187 -5.41 22.28 -5.64
C CYS A 187 -4.04 22.30 -6.32
N ASP A 188 -3.48 23.49 -6.56
CA ASP A 188 -2.21 23.67 -7.26
C ASP A 188 -1.05 23.75 -6.26
N GLU A 189 -1.28 24.29 -5.08
CA GLU A 189 -0.31 24.36 -3.98
C GLU A 189 -0.73 23.41 -2.83
N ILE A 190 0.20 23.12 -1.93
CA ILE A 190 -0.03 22.45 -0.67
C ILE A 190 -0.09 23.53 0.40
N VAL A 191 -1.23 23.65 1.07
CA VAL A 191 -1.45 24.68 2.10
C VAL A 191 -1.67 24.02 3.47
N ILE A 192 -1.12 24.64 4.51
CA ILE A 192 -1.35 24.24 5.90
C ILE A 192 -2.34 25.22 6.49
N LEU A 193 -3.39 24.69 7.12
CA LEU A 193 -4.42 25.49 7.79
C LEU A 193 -4.71 24.88 9.17
N ALA A 194 -4.69 25.70 10.22
CA ALA A 194 -5.21 25.31 11.52
C ALA A 194 -6.69 25.69 11.70
N GLU A 195 -7.46 24.74 12.21
CA GLU A 195 -8.86 24.91 12.58
C GLU A 195 -9.03 24.61 14.08
N PRO A 196 -9.66 25.51 14.86
CA PRO A 196 -9.82 25.31 16.30
C PRO A 196 -10.80 24.16 16.62
N MET A 197 -10.51 23.41 17.68
CA MET A 197 -11.39 22.38 18.25
C MET A 197 -11.84 22.77 19.65
N ALA A 198 -12.81 22.01 20.21
CA ALA A 198 -13.18 22.14 21.63
C ALA A 198 -11.99 21.88 22.57
N GLU A 199 -11.10 20.94 22.19
CA GLU A 199 -9.84 20.66 22.88
C GLU A 199 -8.70 20.61 21.85
N GLY A 200 -8.00 21.72 21.64
CA GLY A 200 -6.87 21.82 20.72
C GLY A 200 -7.21 22.34 19.33
N SER A 201 -6.49 21.87 18.32
CA SER A 201 -6.66 22.30 16.93
C SER A 201 -6.39 21.15 15.95
N TRP A 202 -7.07 21.18 14.82
CA TRP A 202 -6.74 20.39 13.66
C TRP A 202 -5.79 21.19 12.77
N VAL A 203 -4.60 20.66 12.50
CA VAL A 203 -3.70 21.22 11.50
C VAL A 203 -3.79 20.34 10.25
N SER A 204 -4.36 20.89 9.19
CA SER A 204 -4.59 20.16 7.94
C SER A 204 -3.64 20.65 6.84
N ALA A 205 -2.85 19.75 6.30
CA ALA A 205 -2.15 19.94 5.03
C ALA A 205 -3.09 19.53 3.89
N TRP A 206 -3.59 20.50 3.13
CA TRP A 206 -4.43 20.28 1.95
C TRP A 206 -3.57 20.04 0.73
N THR A 207 -3.66 18.86 0.13
CA THR A 207 -2.70 18.37 -0.88
C THR A 207 -3.35 17.91 -2.18
N PHE A 208 -4.58 17.37 -2.15
CA PHE A 208 -5.25 16.75 -3.30
C PHE A 208 -4.40 15.68 -4.02
N LEU A 209 -3.55 14.95 -3.29
CA LEU A 209 -2.70 13.88 -3.86
C LEU A 209 -3.41 12.54 -3.98
N GLY A 210 -4.65 12.45 -3.52
CA GLY A 210 -5.39 11.19 -3.46
C GLY A 210 -5.04 10.37 -2.23
N ASP A 211 -5.87 9.37 -1.95
CA ASP A 211 -5.83 8.63 -0.69
C ASP A 211 -4.48 7.92 -0.48
N HIS A 212 -3.90 7.38 -1.54
CA HIS A 212 -2.69 6.57 -1.41
C HIS A 212 -1.44 7.41 -1.07
N LEU A 213 -1.24 8.54 -1.75
CA LEU A 213 -0.09 9.41 -1.50
C LEU A 213 -0.26 10.12 -0.15
N ASN A 214 -1.48 10.53 0.19
CA ASN A 214 -1.77 11.11 1.51
C ASN A 214 -1.63 10.10 2.64
N ALA A 215 -1.98 8.83 2.45
CA ALA A 215 -1.72 7.78 3.44
C ALA A 215 -0.21 7.58 3.67
N THR A 216 0.60 7.65 2.60
CA THR A 216 2.06 7.59 2.73
C THR A 216 2.59 8.80 3.50
N LEU A 217 2.14 10.00 3.15
CA LEU A 217 2.51 11.23 3.83
C LEU A 217 2.11 11.18 5.32
N ALA A 218 0.93 10.66 5.64
CA ALA A 218 0.47 10.44 7.02
C ALA A 218 1.37 9.46 7.79
N CYS A 219 1.83 8.36 7.17
CA CYS A 219 2.78 7.45 7.81
C CYS A 219 4.09 8.16 8.19
N LEU A 220 4.63 9.00 7.28
CA LEU A 220 5.85 9.76 7.55
C LEU A 220 5.62 10.83 8.63
N LEU A 221 4.50 11.54 8.59
CA LEU A 221 4.16 12.53 9.62
C LEU A 221 3.98 11.89 11.00
N ARG A 222 3.38 10.69 11.10
CA ARG A 222 3.32 9.95 12.37
C ARG A 222 4.69 9.59 12.94
N TYR A 223 5.69 9.41 12.06
CA TYR A 223 7.05 9.13 12.48
C TYR A 223 7.78 10.40 12.96
N LEU A 224 7.56 11.53 12.28
CA LEU A 224 8.27 12.79 12.54
C LEU A 224 7.63 13.64 13.64
N LEU A 225 6.32 13.55 13.84
CA LEU A 225 5.57 14.32 14.82
C LEU A 225 5.49 13.60 16.18
N PRO A 226 5.17 14.32 17.27
CA PRO A 226 4.98 13.71 18.58
C PRO A 226 3.97 12.55 18.54
N SER A 227 4.28 11.44 19.20
CA SER A 227 3.47 10.20 19.12
C SER A 227 2.05 10.33 19.68
N ASN A 228 1.78 11.38 20.45
CA ASN A 228 0.44 11.69 20.98
C ASN A 228 -0.40 12.55 20.03
N TRP A 229 0.13 12.96 18.88
CA TRP A 229 -0.60 13.68 17.85
C TRP A 229 -1.21 12.67 16.88
N ALA A 230 -2.54 12.63 16.81
CA ALA A 230 -3.22 11.72 15.90
C ALA A 230 -3.11 12.26 14.46
N VAL A 231 -2.78 11.40 13.50
CA VAL A 231 -2.66 11.78 12.08
C VAL A 231 -3.62 10.94 11.26
N GLU A 232 -4.48 11.61 10.51
CA GLU A 232 -5.47 11.03 9.61
C GLU A 232 -5.26 11.56 8.19
N SER A 233 -5.70 10.79 7.19
CA SER A 233 -5.56 11.17 5.79
C SER A 233 -6.84 10.89 5.02
N SER A 234 -7.14 11.77 4.08
CA SER A 234 -8.17 11.62 3.07
C SER A 234 -7.56 11.83 1.68
N PHE A 235 -8.38 11.80 0.63
CA PHE A 235 -7.92 12.12 -0.71
C PHE A 235 -7.48 13.58 -0.91
N SER A 236 -8.02 14.51 -0.12
CA SER A 236 -7.79 15.95 -0.26
C SER A 236 -6.75 16.48 0.73
N SER A 237 -6.60 15.85 1.89
CA SER A 237 -5.77 16.38 2.96
C SER A 237 -5.12 15.30 3.84
N VAL A 238 -4.09 15.70 4.58
CA VAL A 238 -3.57 15.00 5.75
C VAL A 238 -3.75 15.90 6.96
N THR A 239 -4.43 15.40 7.99
CA THR A 239 -4.90 16.19 9.13
C THR A 239 -4.29 15.66 10.42
N VAL A 240 -3.79 16.57 11.25
CA VAL A 240 -3.08 16.30 12.50
C VAL A 240 -3.86 16.89 13.67
N ALA A 241 -4.21 16.07 14.65
CA ALA A 241 -4.79 16.50 15.91
C ALA A 241 -3.69 17.05 16.82
N VAL A 242 -3.67 18.37 17.02
CA VAL A 242 -2.72 19.05 17.89
C VAL A 242 -3.38 19.32 19.25
N PRO A 243 -2.83 18.81 20.37
CA PRO A 243 -3.40 19.00 21.70
C PRO A 243 -3.49 20.46 22.12
N GLY A 244 -4.52 20.83 22.90
CA GLY A 244 -4.77 22.24 23.29
C GLY A 244 -3.77 22.90 24.23
N PHE A 245 -2.75 22.19 24.69
CA PHE A 245 -1.60 22.81 25.37
C PHE A 245 -0.53 23.32 24.40
N VAL A 246 -0.69 23.08 23.09
CA VAL A 246 0.19 23.58 22.02
C VAL A 246 -0.52 24.74 21.33
N GLU A 247 0.18 25.85 21.15
CA GLU A 247 -0.36 27.00 20.41
C GLU A 247 -0.58 26.63 18.94
N PRO A 248 -1.68 27.05 18.29
CA PRO A 248 -1.98 26.69 16.90
C PRO A 248 -0.84 26.97 15.92
N ALA A 249 -0.18 28.13 16.05
CA ALA A 249 0.96 28.50 15.20
C ALA A 249 2.16 27.54 15.36
N ALA A 250 2.41 27.05 16.58
CA ALA A 250 3.45 26.05 16.82
C ALA A 250 3.07 24.67 16.22
N GLY A 251 1.77 24.35 16.18
CA GLY A 251 1.25 23.18 15.47
C GLY A 251 1.47 23.27 13.97
N GLU A 252 1.14 24.41 13.35
CA GLU A 252 1.38 24.68 11.93
C GLU A 252 2.87 24.61 11.59
N GLU A 253 3.73 25.24 12.41
CA GLU A 253 5.18 25.21 12.23
C GLU A 253 5.73 23.78 12.31
N ALA A 254 5.28 22.97 13.28
CA ALA A 254 5.70 21.59 13.42
C ALA A 254 5.33 20.74 12.19
N VAL A 255 4.11 20.88 11.67
CA VAL A 255 3.70 20.20 10.43
C VAL A 255 4.49 20.71 9.24
N SER A 256 4.73 22.02 9.15
CA SER A 256 5.53 22.63 8.08
C SER A 256 6.96 22.10 8.04
N VAL A 257 7.64 22.08 9.18
CA VAL A 257 8.99 21.54 9.32
C VAL A 257 9.03 20.06 8.95
N ALA A 258 8.05 19.27 9.37
CA ALA A 258 7.96 17.85 9.02
C ALA A 258 7.79 17.64 7.50
N LEU A 259 6.95 18.44 6.83
CA LEU A 259 6.82 18.38 5.37
C LEU A 259 8.12 18.76 4.65
N LEU A 260 8.86 19.77 5.14
CA LEU A 260 10.18 20.13 4.60
C LEU A 260 11.20 19.02 4.77
N GLN A 261 11.23 18.36 5.94
CA GLN A 261 12.09 17.19 6.15
C GLN A 261 11.77 16.08 5.16
N ILE A 262 10.50 15.77 4.93
CA ILE A 262 10.09 14.74 3.97
C ILE A 262 10.52 15.12 2.54
N ARG A 263 10.42 16.40 2.18
CA ARG A 263 10.83 16.91 0.86
C ARG A 263 12.33 16.75 0.60
N ASP A 264 13.15 16.87 1.66
CA ASP A 264 14.60 17.00 1.55
C ASP A 264 15.38 15.71 1.84
N LEU A 265 14.75 14.72 2.50
CA LEU A 265 15.36 13.40 2.77
C LEU A 265 15.38 12.49 1.53
N SER A 266 16.35 11.57 1.50
CA SER A 266 16.43 10.56 0.44
C SER A 266 15.36 9.46 0.57
N ILE A 267 15.09 8.76 -0.54
CA ILE A 267 14.14 7.64 -0.56
C ILE A 267 14.54 6.56 0.46
N ASP A 268 15.82 6.26 0.61
CA ASP A 268 16.29 5.23 1.55
C ASP A 268 16.07 5.65 3.02
N GLU A 269 16.28 6.93 3.34
CA GLU A 269 16.00 7.47 4.68
C GLU A 269 14.51 7.45 5.00
N LEU A 270 13.66 7.86 4.06
CA LEU A 270 12.20 7.83 4.21
C LEU A 270 11.65 6.41 4.26
N ALA A 271 12.20 5.49 3.47
CA ALA A 271 11.82 4.08 3.48
C ALA A 271 12.03 3.45 4.87
N ALA A 272 13.06 3.87 5.59
CA ALA A 272 13.32 3.39 6.95
C ALA A 272 12.30 3.87 8.00
N MET A 273 11.54 4.94 7.70
CA MET A 273 10.47 5.46 8.56
C MET A 273 9.12 4.79 8.30
N LEU A 274 8.98 4.11 7.16
CA LEU A 274 7.74 3.49 6.73
C LEU A 274 7.57 2.08 7.32
N PRO A 275 6.31 1.63 7.54
CA PRO A 275 6.06 0.27 7.98
C PRO A 275 6.61 -0.77 6.99
N GLU A 276 7.17 -1.85 7.53
CA GLU A 276 7.60 -2.96 6.66
C GLU A 276 6.40 -3.72 6.12
N LEU A 277 6.39 -3.91 4.80
CA LEU A 277 5.42 -4.74 4.14
C LEU A 277 5.84 -6.21 4.24
N PRO A 278 4.88 -7.12 4.53
CA PRO A 278 5.20 -8.53 4.64
C PRO A 278 5.64 -9.11 3.28
N PRO A 279 6.46 -10.16 3.26
CA PRO A 279 7.00 -10.70 2.00
C PRO A 279 5.92 -11.21 1.04
N ASP A 280 4.74 -11.58 1.53
CA ASP A 280 3.61 -12.05 0.74
C ASP A 280 2.83 -10.93 0.04
N THR A 281 3.15 -9.65 0.33
CA THR A 281 2.67 -8.49 -0.45
C THR A 281 2.97 -8.66 -1.93
N TRP A 282 4.15 -9.19 -2.26
CA TRP A 282 4.49 -9.59 -3.62
C TRP A 282 4.46 -11.10 -3.74
N ARG A 283 3.95 -11.60 -4.87
CA ARG A 283 3.91 -13.04 -5.19
C ARG A 283 5.25 -13.73 -4.96
N LEU A 284 6.34 -13.05 -5.32
CA LEU A 284 7.70 -13.54 -5.23
C LEU A 284 8.53 -12.78 -4.18
N GLY A 285 7.90 -12.09 -3.24
CA GLY A 285 8.63 -11.24 -2.29
C GLY A 285 9.54 -12.02 -1.35
N SER A 286 9.20 -13.26 -0.97
CA SER A 286 10.05 -14.11 -0.13
C SER A 286 11.41 -14.43 -0.76
N TYR A 287 11.50 -14.41 -2.09
CA TYR A 287 12.73 -14.66 -2.85
C TYR A 287 13.66 -13.45 -2.93
N LEU A 288 13.26 -12.31 -2.36
CA LEU A 288 14.05 -11.08 -2.35
C LEU A 288 14.62 -10.81 -0.95
N PRO A 289 15.86 -10.28 -0.86
CA PRO A 289 16.41 -9.78 0.40
C PRO A 289 15.52 -8.69 1.02
N ARG A 290 15.47 -8.63 2.36
CA ARG A 290 14.70 -7.61 3.10
C ARG A 290 15.00 -6.18 2.64
N ALA A 291 16.27 -5.82 2.46
CA ALA A 291 16.68 -4.49 2.04
C ALA A 291 16.17 -4.13 0.62
N ILE A 292 16.10 -5.11 -0.29
CA ILE A 292 15.55 -4.88 -1.64
C ILE A 292 14.03 -4.75 -1.57
N ARG A 293 13.35 -5.59 -0.77
CA ARG A 293 11.91 -5.46 -0.54
C ARG A 293 11.52 -4.09 0.03
N GLN A 294 12.29 -3.57 0.99
CA GLN A 294 12.02 -2.25 1.58
C GLN A 294 12.11 -1.14 0.52
N ARG A 295 13.16 -1.16 -0.34
CA ARG A 295 13.28 -0.17 -1.43
C ARG A 295 12.19 -0.34 -2.49
N MET A 296 11.77 -1.57 -2.79
CA MET A 296 10.62 -1.81 -3.66
C MET A 296 9.32 -1.30 -3.02
N ALA A 297 9.10 -1.52 -1.73
CA ALA A 297 7.95 -0.99 -1.00
C ALA A 297 7.88 0.54 -1.14
N ALA A 298 9.00 1.20 -0.88
CA ALA A 298 9.16 2.65 -0.96
C ALA A 298 8.68 3.23 -2.31
N VAL A 299 9.02 2.56 -3.42
CA VAL A 299 8.68 3.02 -4.77
C VAL A 299 7.31 2.54 -5.22
N ASP A 300 7.05 1.24 -5.11
CA ASP A 300 5.89 0.59 -5.74
C ASP A 300 4.63 0.64 -4.87
N SER A 301 4.79 0.64 -3.54
CA SER A 301 3.69 0.53 -2.59
C SER A 301 3.49 1.78 -1.74
N TYR A 302 4.47 2.67 -1.67
CA TYR A 302 4.37 3.96 -0.98
C TYR A 302 4.48 5.14 -1.95
N HIS A 303 4.91 4.92 -3.19
CA HIS A 303 5.08 5.99 -4.19
C HIS A 303 5.87 7.20 -3.65
N LEU A 304 6.92 6.95 -2.85
CA LEU A 304 7.76 8.01 -2.29
C LEU A 304 8.27 9.01 -3.34
N PRO A 305 8.71 8.60 -4.55
CA PRO A 305 9.10 9.56 -5.58
C PRO A 305 8.00 10.57 -5.91
N SER A 306 6.74 10.13 -5.97
CA SER A 306 5.59 11.00 -6.26
C SER A 306 5.25 11.92 -5.09
N VAL A 307 5.40 11.43 -3.85
CA VAL A 307 5.20 12.27 -2.64
C VAL A 307 6.26 13.36 -2.55
N ILE A 308 7.54 13.01 -2.76
CA ILE A 308 8.65 13.97 -2.76
C ILE A 308 8.47 15.01 -3.86
N ALA A 309 8.18 14.56 -5.09
CA ALA A 309 7.95 15.48 -6.22
C ALA A 309 6.79 16.44 -5.94
N ALA A 310 5.68 15.94 -5.37
CA ALA A 310 4.56 16.79 -5.00
C ALA A 310 4.93 17.87 -3.97
N LEU A 311 5.75 17.53 -2.96
CA LEU A 311 6.23 18.51 -1.98
C LEU A 311 7.23 19.49 -2.59
N GLN A 312 8.09 19.05 -3.51
CA GLN A 312 9.05 19.92 -4.19
C GLN A 312 8.36 20.92 -5.13
N ASP A 313 7.34 20.46 -5.85
CA ASP A 313 6.66 21.27 -6.86
C ASP A 313 5.62 22.21 -6.25
N ARG A 314 4.93 21.78 -5.18
CA ARG A 314 3.71 22.42 -4.69
C ARG A 314 3.76 22.86 -3.23
N TYR A 315 4.86 22.66 -2.50
CA TYR A 315 4.97 23.08 -1.10
C TYR A 315 6.06 24.14 -0.90
N HIS A 316 5.63 25.40 -0.95
CA HIS A 316 6.48 26.59 -0.81
C HIS A 316 6.02 27.42 0.40
N PRO A 317 6.42 27.05 1.64
CA PRO A 317 6.01 27.80 2.82
C PRO A 317 6.55 29.24 2.77
N CYS A 318 5.67 30.19 3.04
CA CYS A 318 6.03 31.59 3.24
C CYS A 318 6.42 31.79 4.72
N PHE A 319 7.71 31.72 5.03
CA PHE A 319 8.24 32.11 6.34
C PHE A 319 8.54 33.61 6.39
#